data_AF-A0AAU1KD82-F1
#
_entry.id   AF-A0AAU1KD82-F1
#
_cell.length_a   1.000
_cell.length_b   1.000
_cell.length_c   1.000
_cell.angle_alpha   90.00
_cell.angle_beta   90.00
_cell.angle_gamma   90.00
#
_symmetry.space_group_name_H-M   'P 1'
#
loop_
_entity.id
_entity.type
_entity.pdbx_description
1 polymer ?
#
loop_
_entity_poly.entity_id
_entity_poly.type
_entity_poly.pdbx_seq_one_letter_code
_entity_poly.pdbx_strand_id
1 'polypeptide(L)'
;MRLLGVGMCAAALLVATAVAPAWADGGPDGGADASTAEPAPGLRGAGWAVKDTGQEGVDGVRFRGLAAVSRGTAWLAGSKGRVLRTGDGGRSWRDVSPPAAVAEGLELRDIEAFDGRRAVALSIGEGEASRVLRTEDGGTTWTEAFRNTDPRAFYDCLTFFDSRHGLAVSDPVDGRFRLLATDDGGRSWRVLPDAGMPPALPGEAGFAASGQCLTASGPRDVWLATGGGPTARVLHSADRGLTWRVADSTVPGGDPARGVFALAFRDRTTGLAVGGDYRTGQASPRAAARSADGGRSWNQAATPPSAYRSGAAWYPYGRGTALAVGPTGTDVTTDAGRTWRQLEAGSFDTVDCAADGGCWAAGEKGRVARLEWR
;
A
#
# COMPACT_ATOMS: atom_id res chain seq x y z
N MET A 1 27.97 -34.94 -4.37
CA MET A 1 27.63 -36.36 -4.57
C MET A 1 26.54 -36.72 -3.56
N ARG A 2 25.33 -37.04 -4.07
CA ARG A 2 24.17 -37.82 -3.52
C ARG A 2 23.93 -37.83 -1.99
N LEU A 3 22.70 -37.70 -1.49
CA LEU A 3 21.54 -38.56 -1.81
C LEU A 3 20.19 -37.83 -1.73
N LEU A 4 19.34 -38.19 -2.68
CA LEU A 4 17.88 -38.06 -2.65
C LEU A 4 17.28 -39.07 -1.67
N GLY A 5 16.19 -38.68 -1.00
CA GLY A 5 15.27 -39.58 -0.31
C GLY A 5 13.83 -39.24 -0.69
N VAL A 6 13.25 -40.08 -1.56
CA VAL A 6 11.83 -40.12 -1.91
C VAL A 6 11.09 -40.95 -0.86
N GLY A 7 9.93 -40.49 -0.40
CA GLY A 7 9.03 -41.25 0.48
C GLY A 7 7.56 -40.93 0.17
N MET A 8 6.86 -41.92 -0.35
CA MET A 8 5.48 -41.89 -0.86
C MET A 8 4.39 -41.88 0.24
N CYS A 9 3.22 -41.37 -0.18
CA CYS A 9 1.85 -41.83 0.08
C CYS A 9 1.37 -42.12 1.52
N ALA A 10 0.37 -41.36 1.95
CA ALA A 10 -0.78 -41.91 2.68
C ALA A 10 -2.06 -41.14 2.29
N ALA A 11 -3.01 -41.87 1.72
CA ALA A 11 -4.36 -41.41 1.45
C ALA A 11 -5.18 -41.41 2.74
N ALA A 12 -5.95 -40.35 2.99
CA ALA A 12 -6.93 -40.31 4.07
C ALA A 12 -8.33 -40.07 3.48
N LEU A 13 -9.22 -41.03 3.71
CA LEU A 13 -10.64 -40.98 3.36
C LEU A 13 -11.36 -39.87 4.15
N LEU A 14 -12.13 -39.05 3.44
CA LEU A 14 -13.12 -38.14 4.01
C LEU A 14 -14.47 -38.87 4.11
N VAL A 15 -14.99 -39.02 5.32
CA VAL A 15 -16.39 -39.38 5.58
C VAL A 15 -17.18 -38.08 5.68
N ALA A 16 -18.09 -37.86 4.74
CA ALA A 16 -19.07 -36.79 4.79
C ALA A 16 -20.27 -37.22 5.65
N THR A 17 -20.66 -36.41 6.62
CA THR A 17 -22.01 -36.46 7.20
C THR A 17 -22.62 -35.06 7.08
N ALA A 18 -23.69 -34.99 6.31
CA ALA A 18 -24.54 -33.83 6.16
C ALA A 18 -25.71 -33.95 7.14
N VAL A 19 -25.96 -32.92 7.94
CA VAL A 19 -27.24 -32.74 8.63
C VAL A 19 -27.62 -31.26 8.51
N ALA A 20 -28.76 -31.01 7.85
CA ALA A 20 -29.37 -29.69 7.70
C ALA A 20 -30.20 -29.31 8.95
N PRO A 21 -30.51 -28.01 9.18
CA PRO A 21 -31.08 -27.53 10.43
C PRO A 21 -32.61 -27.59 10.45
N ALA A 22 -33.17 -27.78 11.65
CA ALA A 22 -34.60 -27.62 11.92
C ALA A 22 -34.89 -26.22 12.50
N TRP A 23 -35.97 -25.61 12.02
CA TRP A 23 -36.53 -24.33 12.46
C TRP A 23 -37.59 -24.53 13.56
N ALA A 24 -37.76 -23.54 14.46
CA ALA A 24 -39.04 -23.20 15.11
C ALA A 24 -39.00 -21.87 15.91
N ASP A 25 -39.63 -20.84 15.34
CA ASP A 25 -40.61 -19.82 15.81
C ASP A 25 -40.68 -19.16 17.23
N GLY A 26 -40.82 -17.81 17.21
CA GLY A 26 -41.82 -16.97 17.93
C GLY A 26 -41.41 -16.31 19.27
N GLY A 27 -41.08 -15.00 19.40
CA GLY A 27 -41.89 -13.75 19.32
C GLY A 27 -41.75 -12.92 20.64
N PRO A 28 -42.26 -11.68 20.85
CA PRO A 28 -42.36 -10.47 20.01
C PRO A 28 -41.76 -9.16 20.64
N ASP A 29 -41.69 -8.11 19.82
CA ASP A 29 -41.77 -6.63 20.06
C ASP A 29 -40.78 -5.83 20.94
N GLY A 30 -40.24 -4.76 20.33
CA GLY A 30 -39.58 -3.64 21.01
C GLY A 30 -38.79 -2.74 20.05
N GLY A 31 -39.48 -1.91 19.27
CA GLY A 31 -38.90 -1.05 18.23
C GLY A 31 -37.97 0.05 18.76
N ALA A 32 -36.89 0.28 18.01
CA ALA A 32 -36.21 1.56 17.91
C ALA A 32 -35.85 1.76 16.44
N ASP A 33 -36.36 2.83 15.86
CA ASP A 33 -36.18 3.21 14.45
C ASP A 33 -34.69 3.25 14.08
N ALA A 34 -34.25 2.18 13.41
CA ALA A 34 -33.05 2.22 12.60
C ALA A 34 -33.40 3.00 11.34
N SER A 35 -33.02 4.28 11.31
CA SER A 35 -33.03 5.09 10.11
C SER A 35 -32.33 4.30 9.00
N THR A 36 -33.11 3.85 8.01
CA THR A 36 -32.62 3.28 6.75
C THR A 36 -32.00 4.41 5.93
N ALA A 37 -30.81 4.85 6.34
CA ALA A 37 -29.94 5.61 5.46
C ALA A 37 -29.59 4.67 4.31
N GLU A 38 -30.00 5.01 3.09
CA GLU A 38 -29.54 4.30 1.90
C GLU A 38 -27.99 4.19 1.95
N PRO A 39 -27.41 3.01 1.67
CA PRO A 39 -25.97 2.92 1.53
C PRO A 39 -25.56 3.92 0.45
N ALA A 40 -24.56 4.75 0.76
CA ALA A 40 -23.99 5.71 -0.18
C ALA A 40 -23.84 5.04 -1.55
N PRO A 41 -24.18 5.73 -2.66
CA PRO A 41 -24.04 5.16 -3.99
C PRO A 41 -22.56 4.81 -4.15
N GLY A 42 -22.24 3.52 -4.01
CA GLY A 42 -20.86 3.07 -4.05
C GLY A 42 -20.26 3.33 -5.43
N LEU A 43 -19.11 2.73 -5.72
CA LEU A 43 -18.49 2.78 -7.06
C LEU A 43 -19.27 1.97 -8.12
N ARG A 44 -20.61 1.93 -8.05
CA ARG A 44 -21.47 1.34 -9.08
C ARG A 44 -21.35 2.18 -10.36
N GLY A 45 -21.10 1.51 -11.48
CA GLY A 45 -20.85 2.18 -12.77
C GLY A 45 -19.47 2.84 -12.89
N ALA A 46 -18.62 2.75 -11.87
CA ALA A 46 -17.23 3.21 -11.98
C ALA A 46 -16.34 2.09 -12.56
N GLY A 47 -15.33 2.47 -13.33
CA GLY A 47 -14.30 1.57 -13.86
C GLY A 47 -13.02 2.31 -14.20
N TRP A 48 -11.96 1.56 -14.49
CA TRP A 48 -10.67 2.14 -14.83
C TRP A 48 -10.66 2.61 -16.29
N ALA A 49 -10.45 3.92 -16.49
CA ALA A 49 -10.13 4.49 -17.79
C ALA A 49 -8.62 4.58 -17.95
N VAL A 50 -8.07 3.71 -18.80
CA VAL A 50 -6.63 3.70 -19.13
C VAL A 50 -6.22 5.05 -19.70
N LYS A 51 -5.07 5.53 -19.26
CA LYS A 51 -4.45 6.79 -19.69
C LYS A 51 -3.14 6.47 -20.37
N ASP A 52 -3.08 6.72 -21.67
CA ASP A 52 -1.90 6.44 -22.47
C ASP A 52 -0.73 7.31 -22.02
N THR A 53 0.30 6.67 -21.48
CA THR A 53 1.55 7.29 -21.05
C THR A 53 2.62 7.32 -22.15
N GLY A 54 2.35 6.71 -23.30
CA GLY A 54 3.35 6.31 -24.27
C GLY A 54 4.26 5.18 -23.77
N GLN A 55 3.94 4.56 -22.62
CA GLN A 55 4.69 3.45 -22.02
C GLN A 55 3.82 2.19 -21.83
N GLU A 56 2.56 2.22 -22.26
CA GLU A 56 1.67 1.07 -22.15
C GLU A 56 2.18 -0.10 -23.00
N GLY A 57 2.21 -1.30 -22.42
CA GLY A 57 2.70 -2.50 -23.08
C GLY A 57 4.23 -2.61 -23.17
N VAL A 58 4.98 -1.61 -22.68
CA VAL A 58 6.44 -1.62 -22.74
C VAL A 58 7.01 -2.55 -21.66
N ASP A 59 7.66 -3.63 -22.09
CA ASP A 59 8.28 -4.58 -21.17
C ASP A 59 9.37 -3.92 -20.31
N GLY A 60 9.37 -4.25 -19.02
CA GLY A 60 10.30 -3.70 -18.04
C GLY A 60 9.96 -2.29 -17.55
N VAL A 61 8.89 -1.64 -18.03
CA VAL A 61 8.34 -0.44 -17.40
C VAL A 61 7.30 -0.84 -16.37
N ARG A 62 7.47 -0.37 -15.13
CA ARG A 62 6.54 -0.65 -14.04
C ARG A 62 6.51 0.53 -13.09
N PHE A 63 5.31 1.04 -12.82
CA PHE A 63 5.09 2.15 -11.89
C PHE A 63 4.56 1.61 -10.58
N ARG A 64 5.26 1.90 -9.49
CA ARG A 64 4.94 1.46 -8.14
C ARG A 64 4.81 2.60 -7.14
N GLY A 65 5.47 3.72 -7.40
CA GLY A 65 5.15 4.99 -6.75
C GLY A 65 4.03 5.69 -7.50
N LEU A 66 3.04 6.18 -6.78
CA LEU A 66 1.93 6.99 -7.31
C LEU A 66 1.52 8.02 -6.27
N ALA A 67 1.44 9.28 -6.68
CA ALA A 67 0.79 10.34 -5.90
C ALA A 67 -0.34 10.99 -6.71
N ALA A 68 -1.58 10.84 -6.23
CA ALA A 68 -2.75 11.51 -6.74
C ALA A 68 -2.91 12.88 -6.08
N VAL A 69 -2.56 13.95 -6.80
CA VAL A 69 -2.72 15.32 -6.30
C VAL A 69 -4.16 15.82 -6.50
N SER A 70 -4.77 15.45 -7.63
CA SER A 70 -6.16 15.77 -8.00
C SER A 70 -6.65 14.86 -9.13
N ARG A 71 -7.89 15.04 -9.59
CA ARG A 71 -8.39 14.46 -10.86
C ARG A 71 -7.55 14.89 -12.07
N GLY A 72 -6.90 16.04 -12.01
CA GLY A 72 -6.11 16.61 -13.10
C GLY A 72 -4.61 16.34 -13.01
N THR A 73 -4.07 16.17 -11.80
CA THR A 73 -2.62 16.08 -11.56
C THR A 73 -2.28 14.79 -10.82
N ALA A 74 -1.34 14.04 -11.36
CA ALA A 74 -0.76 12.85 -10.73
C ALA A 74 0.71 12.70 -11.12
N TRP A 75 1.45 12.03 -10.24
CA TRP A 75 2.85 11.68 -10.43
C TRP A 75 3.02 10.17 -10.33
N LEU A 76 3.92 9.63 -11.14
CA LEU A 76 4.25 8.21 -11.20
C LEU A 76 5.75 8.04 -11.06
N ALA A 77 6.19 7.06 -10.28
CA ALA A 77 7.59 6.69 -10.17
C ALA A 77 7.76 5.17 -10.31
N GLY A 78 8.83 4.76 -10.96
CA GLY A 78 8.99 3.36 -11.34
C GLY A 78 10.39 2.94 -11.73
N SER A 79 10.44 1.81 -12.43
CA SER A 79 11.69 1.16 -12.83
C SER A 79 12.60 2.03 -13.69
N LYS A 80 13.92 1.79 -13.57
CA LYS A 80 14.98 2.51 -14.31
C LYS A 80 14.94 4.05 -14.11
N GLY A 81 14.60 4.48 -12.90
CA GLY A 81 14.59 5.88 -12.48
C GLY A 81 13.46 6.70 -13.08
N ARG A 82 12.45 6.07 -13.70
CA ARG A 82 11.43 6.80 -14.46
C ARG A 82 10.47 7.53 -13.53
N VAL A 83 10.22 8.80 -13.84
CA VAL A 83 9.15 9.61 -13.25
C VAL A 83 8.32 10.25 -14.34
N LEU A 84 7.01 10.00 -14.33
CA LEU A 84 6.05 10.65 -15.22
C LEU A 84 5.11 11.56 -14.44
N ARG A 85 4.67 12.64 -15.07
CA ARG A 85 3.70 13.57 -14.48
C ARG A 85 2.64 13.96 -15.49
N THR A 86 1.39 14.00 -15.05
CA THR A 86 0.29 14.67 -15.76
C THR A 86 -0.20 15.90 -15.00
N GLY A 87 -0.73 16.87 -15.74
CA GLY A 87 -1.44 18.04 -15.20
C GLY A 87 -2.78 18.29 -15.89
N ASP A 88 -3.24 17.35 -16.72
CA ASP A 88 -4.40 17.51 -17.60
C ASP A 88 -5.39 16.33 -17.54
N GLY A 89 -5.34 15.56 -16.46
CA GLY A 89 -6.22 14.39 -16.24
C GLY A 89 -5.77 13.14 -17.00
N GLY A 90 -4.48 13.06 -17.33
CA GLY A 90 -3.89 11.91 -18.02
C GLY A 90 -4.17 11.91 -19.51
N ARG A 91 -4.50 13.08 -20.09
CA ARG A 91 -4.57 13.25 -21.55
C ARG A 91 -3.17 13.33 -22.15
N SER A 92 -2.21 13.85 -21.39
CA SER A 92 -0.79 13.80 -21.72
C SER A 92 0.07 13.57 -20.46
N TRP A 93 1.24 13.00 -20.68
CA TRP A 93 2.25 12.73 -19.66
C TRP A 93 3.58 13.33 -20.07
N ARG A 94 4.27 13.94 -19.11
CA ARG A 94 5.63 14.44 -19.27
C ARG A 94 6.58 13.48 -18.56
N ASP A 95 7.62 13.05 -19.27
CA ASP A 95 8.78 12.42 -18.63
C ASP A 95 9.58 13.51 -17.91
N VAL A 96 9.65 13.38 -16.59
CA VAL A 96 10.33 14.31 -15.68
C VAL A 96 11.32 13.55 -14.80
N SER A 97 11.87 12.47 -15.35
CA SER A 97 12.77 11.56 -14.64
C SER A 97 14.04 12.27 -14.15
N PRO A 98 14.49 12.03 -12.89
CA PRO A 98 15.78 12.50 -12.42
C PRO A 98 16.92 11.91 -13.27
N PRO A 99 17.78 12.72 -13.92
CA PRO A 99 18.81 12.19 -14.81
C PRO A 99 19.77 11.19 -14.15
N ALA A 100 20.19 11.46 -12.92
CA ALA A 100 21.06 10.56 -12.16
C ALA A 100 20.37 9.22 -11.85
N ALA A 101 19.08 9.24 -11.50
CA ALA A 101 18.31 8.02 -11.24
C ALA A 101 18.19 7.15 -12.49
N VAL A 102 18.02 7.77 -13.66
CA VAL A 102 17.98 7.06 -14.96
C VAL A 102 19.35 6.48 -15.31
N ALA A 103 20.41 7.29 -15.18
CA ALA A 103 21.78 6.86 -15.50
C ALA A 103 22.24 5.66 -14.66
N GLU A 104 21.80 5.60 -13.40
CA GLU A 104 22.15 4.54 -12.46
C GLU A 104 21.12 3.40 -12.42
N GLY A 105 20.02 3.53 -13.17
CA GLY A 105 18.97 2.50 -13.24
C GLY A 105 18.25 2.25 -11.90
N LEU A 106 18.07 3.30 -11.09
CA LEU A 106 17.45 3.17 -9.76
C LEU A 106 16.01 2.65 -9.85
N GLU A 107 15.58 1.89 -8.84
CA GLU A 107 14.19 1.45 -8.73
C GLU A 107 13.41 2.42 -7.84
N LEU A 108 12.67 3.36 -8.43
CA LEU A 108 11.81 4.26 -7.67
C LEU A 108 10.50 3.54 -7.32
N ARG A 109 10.26 3.28 -6.04
CA ARG A 109 9.08 2.53 -5.57
C ARG A 109 8.09 3.36 -4.78
N ASP A 110 8.44 4.60 -4.49
CA ASP A 110 7.55 5.53 -3.82
C ASP A 110 7.73 6.95 -4.36
N ILE A 111 6.64 7.71 -4.36
CA ILE A 111 6.63 9.14 -4.65
C ILE A 111 5.46 9.80 -3.93
N GLU A 112 5.76 10.87 -3.20
CA GLU A 112 4.79 11.70 -2.50
C GLU A 112 4.82 13.11 -3.10
N ALA A 113 3.67 13.63 -3.52
CA ALA A 113 3.57 14.92 -4.20
C ALA A 113 2.67 15.88 -3.44
N PHE A 114 3.18 17.09 -3.19
CA PHE A 114 2.42 18.15 -2.52
C PHE A 114 1.55 18.93 -3.50
N ASP A 115 1.99 19.02 -4.76
CA ASP A 115 1.29 19.68 -5.85
C ASP A 115 1.90 19.28 -7.21
N GLY A 116 1.55 20.00 -8.28
CA GLY A 116 2.14 19.80 -9.61
C GLY A 116 3.60 20.25 -9.76
N ARG A 117 4.23 20.83 -8.73
CA ARG A 117 5.61 21.31 -8.78
C ARG A 117 6.53 20.59 -7.82
N ARG A 118 6.01 20.17 -6.66
CA ARG A 118 6.82 19.68 -5.55
C ARG A 118 6.51 18.22 -5.27
N ALA A 119 7.52 17.38 -5.34
CA ALA A 119 7.42 15.95 -5.07
C ALA A 119 8.73 15.40 -4.49
N VAL A 120 8.61 14.30 -3.75
CA VAL A 120 9.69 13.55 -3.14
C VAL A 120 9.57 12.09 -3.55
N ALA A 121 10.62 11.52 -4.14
CA ALA A 121 10.66 10.14 -4.59
C ALA A 121 11.69 9.32 -3.80
N LEU A 122 11.38 8.05 -3.56
CA LEU A 122 12.26 7.08 -2.90
C LEU A 122 12.75 6.05 -3.91
N SER A 123 14.07 5.91 -4.05
CA SER A 123 14.65 4.69 -4.64
C SER A 123 14.90 3.66 -3.56
N ILE A 124 14.70 2.40 -3.92
CA ILE A 124 14.96 1.24 -3.06
C ILE A 124 16.27 0.55 -3.45
N GLY A 125 16.77 -0.30 -2.56
CA GLY A 125 17.96 -1.11 -2.78
C GLY A 125 18.91 -1.06 -1.60
N GLU A 126 19.80 -2.04 -1.52
CA GLU A 126 20.81 -2.12 -0.46
C GLU A 126 21.81 -0.95 -0.54
N GLY A 127 22.26 -0.47 0.62
CA GLY A 127 23.27 0.58 0.70
C GLY A 127 22.89 1.84 -0.07
N GLU A 128 23.80 2.34 -0.91
CA GLU A 128 23.64 3.62 -1.63
C GLU A 128 22.57 3.60 -2.73
N ALA A 129 21.96 2.46 -3.04
CA ALA A 129 20.82 2.39 -3.94
C ALA A 129 19.56 3.01 -3.31
N SER A 130 19.45 2.99 -1.97
CA SER A 130 18.37 3.70 -1.26
C SER A 130 18.65 5.20 -1.17
N ARG A 131 17.80 6.01 -1.82
CA ARG A 131 17.96 7.47 -1.91
C ARG A 131 16.63 8.18 -1.84
N VAL A 132 16.66 9.42 -1.36
CA VAL A 132 15.53 10.34 -1.44
C VAL A 132 15.86 11.46 -2.40
N LEU A 133 15.03 11.61 -3.43
CA LEU A 133 15.15 12.63 -4.46
C LEU A 133 13.97 13.61 -4.32
N ARG A 134 14.23 14.89 -4.56
CA ARG A 134 13.21 15.93 -4.41
C ARG A 134 13.23 16.95 -5.54
N THR A 135 12.05 17.39 -5.97
CA THR A 135 11.87 18.47 -6.96
C THR A 135 11.00 19.61 -6.41
N GLU A 136 11.19 20.81 -6.95
CA GLU A 136 10.43 22.04 -6.63
C GLU A 136 9.83 22.72 -7.87
N ASP A 137 10.11 22.21 -9.06
CA ASP A 137 9.86 22.85 -10.35
C ASP A 137 9.19 21.90 -11.35
N GLY A 138 8.40 20.96 -10.83
CA GLY A 138 7.62 20.02 -11.64
C GLY A 138 8.48 18.92 -12.26
N GLY A 139 9.63 18.61 -11.63
CA GLY A 139 10.58 17.60 -12.08
C GLY A 139 11.51 18.09 -13.19
N THR A 140 11.62 19.41 -13.39
CA THR A 140 12.62 19.99 -14.31
C THR A 140 14.03 19.79 -13.73
N THR A 141 14.15 19.95 -12.41
CA THR A 141 15.36 19.62 -11.66
C THR A 141 15.03 18.77 -10.45
N TRP A 142 15.99 17.93 -10.05
CA TRP A 142 15.92 17.06 -8.89
C TRP A 142 17.17 17.23 -8.04
N THR A 143 16.99 17.26 -6.73
CA THR A 143 18.07 17.27 -5.73
C THR A 143 18.05 15.95 -4.97
N GLU A 144 19.21 15.32 -4.81
CA GLU A 144 19.39 14.19 -3.89
C GLU A 144 19.44 14.74 -2.46
N ALA A 145 18.36 14.55 -1.70
CA ALA A 145 18.22 15.04 -0.34
C ALA A 145 18.78 14.05 0.70
N PHE A 146 18.92 12.78 0.32
CA PHE A 146 19.48 11.73 1.15
C PHE A 146 20.02 10.59 0.30
N ARG A 147 21.15 10.03 0.72
CA ARG A 147 21.74 8.78 0.23
C ARG A 147 22.10 7.92 1.43
N ASN A 148 21.61 6.68 1.44
CA ASN A 148 21.93 5.76 2.51
C ASN A 148 23.39 5.28 2.40
N THR A 149 24.11 5.26 3.52
CA THR A 149 25.51 4.80 3.60
C THR A 149 25.67 3.53 4.43
N ASP A 150 24.61 3.04 5.11
CA ASP A 150 24.65 1.76 5.80
C ASP A 150 24.31 0.64 4.80
N PRO A 151 25.25 -0.27 4.47
CA PRO A 151 25.02 -1.31 3.47
C PRO A 151 23.90 -2.29 3.84
N ARG A 152 23.46 -2.32 5.10
CA ARG A 152 22.41 -3.21 5.60
C ARG A 152 21.01 -2.60 5.53
N ALA A 153 20.91 -1.28 5.39
CA ALA A 153 19.63 -0.60 5.30
C ALA A 153 19.06 -0.68 3.88
N PHE A 154 17.74 -0.83 3.81
CA PHE A 154 16.94 -0.91 2.60
C PHE A 154 15.65 -0.15 2.86
N TYR A 155 15.48 1.05 2.26
CA TYR A 155 14.31 1.89 2.51
C TYR A 155 13.15 1.48 1.60
N ASP A 156 12.00 1.15 2.18
CA ASP A 156 10.86 0.57 1.46
C ASP A 156 9.81 1.60 1.02
N CYS A 157 9.48 2.52 1.93
CA CYS A 157 8.37 3.46 1.78
C CYS A 157 8.67 4.78 2.49
N LEU A 158 8.03 5.85 2.04
CA LEU A 158 7.98 7.15 2.71
C LEU A 158 6.54 7.66 2.78
N THR A 159 6.28 8.61 3.67
CA THR A 159 4.97 9.27 3.78
C THR A 159 5.13 10.64 4.40
N PHE A 160 4.15 11.51 4.20
CA PHE A 160 4.12 12.86 4.76
C PHE A 160 2.87 13.09 5.61
N PHE A 161 3.05 13.73 6.78
CA PHE A 161 1.95 14.20 7.63
C PHE A 161 1.37 15.52 7.14
N ASP A 162 2.24 16.34 6.54
CA ASP A 162 1.96 17.66 5.98
C ASP A 162 3.09 18.06 5.00
N SER A 163 3.08 19.29 4.49
CA SER A 163 4.08 19.75 3.52
C SER A 163 5.51 19.93 4.07
N ARG A 164 5.74 19.64 5.35
CA ARG A 164 7.03 19.80 6.03
C ARG A 164 7.52 18.52 6.70
N HIS A 165 6.63 17.75 7.29
CA HIS A 165 6.99 16.62 8.12
C HIS A 165 6.70 15.31 7.40
N GLY A 166 7.69 14.45 7.32
CA GLY A 166 7.56 13.14 6.70
C GLY A 166 8.55 12.13 7.28
N LEU A 167 8.26 10.85 7.03
CA LEU A 167 9.09 9.73 7.43
C LEU A 167 9.42 8.85 6.22
N ALA A 168 10.55 8.16 6.29
CA ALA A 168 10.85 7.01 5.46
C ALA A 168 11.28 5.85 6.35
N VAL A 169 10.90 4.63 5.98
CA VAL A 169 11.22 3.42 6.76
C VAL A 169 12.13 2.50 5.96
N SER A 170 13.09 1.92 6.66
CA SER A 170 13.93 0.84 6.16
C SER A 170 13.67 -0.44 6.92
N ASP A 171 13.94 -1.55 6.25
CA ASP A 171 14.10 -2.87 6.85
C ASP A 171 14.99 -2.85 8.09
N PRO A 172 14.83 -3.85 8.99
CA PRO A 172 15.53 -3.86 10.26
C PRO A 172 17.06 -3.87 10.12
N VAL A 173 17.69 -2.94 10.82
CA VAL A 173 19.14 -2.90 11.03
C VAL A 173 19.38 -3.10 12.52
N ASP A 174 20.28 -4.02 12.88
CA ASP A 174 20.56 -4.38 14.28
C ASP A 174 19.29 -4.77 15.07
N GLY A 175 18.33 -5.40 14.38
CA GLY A 175 17.11 -5.95 14.97
C GLY A 175 15.96 -4.95 15.15
N ARG A 176 16.03 -3.73 14.61
CA ARG A 176 14.94 -2.74 14.65
C ARG A 176 14.78 -2.04 13.31
N PHE A 177 13.53 -1.72 12.93
CA PHE A 177 13.26 -0.89 11.75
C PHE A 177 13.93 0.48 11.91
N ARG A 178 14.59 0.94 10.86
CA ARG A 178 15.31 2.23 10.84
C ARG A 178 14.43 3.30 10.18
N LEU A 179 14.27 4.44 10.84
CA LEU A 179 13.43 5.54 10.35
C LEU A 179 14.27 6.75 9.98
N LEU A 180 13.95 7.37 8.86
CA LEU A 180 14.34 8.74 8.55
C LEU A 180 13.19 9.69 8.84
N ALA A 181 13.52 10.92 9.21
CA ALA A 181 12.57 12.01 9.36
C ALA A 181 13.06 13.29 8.69
N THR A 182 12.10 14.02 8.12
CA THR A 182 12.27 15.38 7.62
C THR A 182 11.32 16.33 8.34
N ASP A 183 11.76 17.58 8.57
CA ASP A 183 10.94 18.68 9.12
C ASP A 183 10.91 19.92 8.19
N ASP A 184 11.43 19.75 6.98
CA ASP A 184 11.61 20.80 5.96
C ASP A 184 11.06 20.40 4.57
N GLY A 185 10.16 19.43 4.53
CA GLY A 185 9.45 19.00 3.32
C GLY A 185 10.27 18.08 2.44
N GLY A 186 11.22 17.34 3.02
CA GLY A 186 12.08 16.39 2.34
C GLY A 186 13.35 17.00 1.75
N ARG A 187 13.73 18.23 2.15
CA ARG A 187 14.98 18.87 1.70
C ARG A 187 16.20 18.31 2.44
N SER A 188 16.00 17.92 3.70
CA SER A 188 16.98 17.18 4.49
C SER A 188 16.29 16.09 5.29
N TRP A 189 17.07 15.03 5.57
CA TRP A 189 16.62 13.86 6.31
C TRP A 189 17.64 13.49 7.38
N ARG A 190 17.15 13.03 8.52
CA ARG A 190 17.99 12.49 9.61
C ARG A 190 17.42 11.16 10.06
N VAL A 191 18.29 10.31 10.57
CA VAL A 191 17.91 9.05 11.21
C VAL A 191 17.30 9.36 12.57
N LEU A 192 16.13 8.79 12.86
CA LEU A 192 15.51 8.89 14.19
C LEU A 192 16.17 7.91 15.17
N PRO A 193 16.20 8.23 16.48
CA PRO A 193 16.54 7.25 17.51
C PRO A 193 15.58 6.05 17.47
N ASP A 194 16.09 4.85 17.74
CA ASP A 194 15.35 3.58 17.68
C ASP A 194 14.87 3.08 19.06
N ALA A 195 15.16 3.82 20.14
CA ALA A 195 14.84 3.40 21.50
C ALA A 195 13.34 3.10 21.71
N GLY A 196 12.45 3.81 21.00
CA GLY A 196 11.01 3.59 21.03
C GLY A 196 10.48 2.65 19.94
N MET A 197 11.35 2.10 19.08
CA MET A 197 11.01 1.10 18.06
C MET A 197 11.11 -0.31 18.64
N PRO A 198 10.04 -1.12 18.65
CA PRO A 198 10.07 -2.53 19.07
C PRO A 198 11.08 -3.36 18.26
N PRO A 199 11.62 -4.45 18.83
CA PRO A 199 12.44 -5.38 18.07
C PRO A 199 11.63 -5.98 16.91
N ALA A 200 12.30 -6.15 15.78
CA ALA A 200 11.81 -6.92 14.66
C ALA A 200 11.79 -8.41 15.03
N LEU A 201 10.81 -9.14 14.50
CA LEU A 201 10.78 -10.59 14.56
C LEU A 201 11.81 -11.17 13.56
N PRO A 202 12.27 -12.43 13.74
CA PRO A 202 13.14 -13.08 12.78
C PRO A 202 12.53 -13.09 11.37
N GLY A 203 13.25 -12.54 10.39
CA GLY A 203 12.79 -12.45 8.99
C GLY A 203 11.73 -11.40 8.72
N GLU A 204 11.38 -10.55 9.70
CA GLU A 204 10.42 -9.48 9.49
C GLU A 204 11.01 -8.33 8.68
N ALA A 205 10.25 -7.87 7.68
CA ALA A 205 10.65 -6.83 6.74
C ALA A 205 9.44 -5.98 6.30
N GLY A 206 9.72 -4.85 5.66
CA GLY A 206 8.78 -4.08 4.86
C GLY A 206 8.57 -4.70 3.47
N PHE A 207 7.58 -4.19 2.74
CA PHE A 207 7.40 -4.54 1.33
C PHE A 207 7.28 -3.27 0.47
N ALA A 208 8.31 -3.00 -0.32
CA ALA A 208 8.34 -1.93 -1.34
C ALA A 208 7.46 -2.22 -2.58
N ALA A 209 6.20 -2.56 -2.36
CA ALA A 209 5.25 -2.95 -3.42
C ALA A 209 4.56 -1.76 -4.08
N SER A 210 4.24 -0.71 -3.31
CA SER A 210 3.37 0.41 -3.73
C SER A 210 3.64 1.76 -3.03
N GLY A 211 4.64 1.83 -2.14
CA GLY A 211 4.85 2.96 -1.21
C GLY A 211 3.94 2.95 0.02
N GLN A 212 2.92 2.09 0.05
CA GLN A 212 1.87 2.13 1.08
C GLN A 212 2.16 1.25 2.30
N CYS A 213 3.39 0.76 2.47
CA CYS A 213 3.80 0.06 3.69
C CYS A 213 3.98 1.01 4.89
N LEU A 214 4.12 2.31 4.64
CA LEU A 214 4.11 3.37 5.65
C LEU A 214 3.02 4.38 5.29
N THR A 215 2.12 4.70 6.22
CA THR A 215 1.02 5.64 5.95
C THR A 215 0.78 6.57 7.12
N ALA A 216 0.65 7.87 6.86
CA ALA A 216 0.30 8.88 7.85
C ALA A 216 -1.19 9.25 7.77
N SER A 217 -1.79 9.58 8.92
CA SER A 217 -3.14 10.14 8.98
C SER A 217 -3.19 11.24 10.03
N GLY A 218 -3.46 12.46 9.59
CA GLY A 218 -3.38 13.65 10.44
C GLY A 218 -1.93 14.04 10.78
N PRO A 219 -1.73 14.91 11.79
CA PRO A 219 -0.46 15.61 11.95
C PRO A 219 0.66 14.80 12.61
N ARG A 220 0.36 13.61 13.17
CA ARG A 220 1.30 12.85 14.01
C ARG A 220 1.18 11.33 13.94
N ASP A 221 -0.01 10.80 13.62
CA ASP A 221 -0.24 9.37 13.62
C ASP A 221 0.32 8.74 12.32
N VAL A 222 1.11 7.67 12.46
CA VAL A 222 1.72 6.91 11.35
C VAL A 222 1.66 5.42 11.64
N TRP A 223 1.40 4.62 10.61
CA TRP A 223 1.36 3.16 10.69
C TRP A 223 2.35 2.54 9.72
N LEU A 224 3.02 1.48 10.16
CA LEU A 224 3.95 0.66 9.39
C LEU A 224 3.40 -0.76 9.29
N ALA A 225 3.31 -1.29 8.07
CA ALA A 225 2.97 -2.67 7.77
C ALA A 225 4.22 -3.52 7.57
N THR A 226 4.18 -4.75 8.08
CA THR A 226 5.29 -5.70 7.96
C THR A 226 4.82 -7.09 7.55
N GLY A 227 5.77 -7.91 7.11
CA GLY A 227 5.59 -9.32 6.81
C GLY A 227 6.91 -10.08 6.84
N GLY A 228 6.94 -11.23 6.18
CA GLY A 228 8.11 -12.12 6.09
C GLY A 228 8.44 -12.89 7.37
N GLY A 229 8.15 -12.31 8.53
CA GLY A 229 8.32 -12.92 9.83
C GLY A 229 7.19 -13.90 10.20
N PRO A 230 7.23 -14.49 11.42
CA PRO A 230 6.24 -15.46 11.91
C PRO A 230 4.80 -14.95 11.88
N THR A 231 4.59 -13.66 12.12
CA THR A 231 3.31 -12.95 11.97
C THR A 231 3.49 -11.70 11.13
N ALA A 232 2.41 -11.26 10.47
CA ALA A 232 2.38 -9.98 9.78
C ALA A 232 1.82 -8.92 10.72
N ARG A 233 2.61 -7.90 11.05
CA ARG A 233 2.29 -6.91 12.09
C ARG A 233 1.94 -5.57 11.48
N VAL A 234 1.22 -4.78 12.26
CA VAL A 234 1.10 -3.33 12.05
C VAL A 234 1.63 -2.62 13.29
N LEU A 235 2.61 -1.76 13.08
CA LEU A 235 3.15 -0.88 14.11
C LEU A 235 2.50 0.49 13.96
N HIS A 236 2.23 1.15 15.09
CA HIS A 236 1.66 2.51 15.10
C HIS A 236 2.41 3.43 16.04
N SER A 237 2.73 4.63 15.55
CA SER A 237 3.24 5.75 16.34
C SER A 237 2.25 6.92 16.33
N ALA A 238 2.04 7.53 17.49
CA ALA A 238 1.24 8.75 17.65
C ALA A 238 2.09 10.03 17.77
N ASP A 239 3.39 9.91 17.57
CA ASP A 239 4.41 10.92 17.84
C ASP A 239 5.46 11.00 16.72
N ARG A 240 5.02 10.79 15.47
CA ARG A 240 5.85 10.88 14.26
C ARG A 240 7.06 9.94 14.27
N GLY A 241 6.83 8.71 14.69
CA GLY A 241 7.79 7.60 14.60
C GLY A 241 8.76 7.49 15.77
N LEU A 242 8.55 8.23 16.87
CA LEU A 242 9.45 8.18 18.02
C LEU A 242 9.15 6.98 18.95
N THR A 243 7.87 6.69 19.21
CA THR A 243 7.44 5.54 20.00
C THR A 243 6.36 4.76 19.28
N TRP A 244 6.41 3.43 19.41
CA TRP A 244 5.53 2.54 18.65
C TRP A 244 4.83 1.50 19.53
N ARG A 245 3.57 1.24 19.20
CA ARG A 245 2.84 0.03 19.62
C ARG A 245 2.76 -0.96 18.47
N VAL A 246 2.59 -2.24 18.77
CA VAL A 246 2.49 -3.31 17.77
C VAL A 246 1.19 -4.07 17.95
N ALA A 247 0.56 -4.46 16.84
CA ALA A 247 -0.53 -5.41 16.80
C ALA A 247 -0.36 -6.39 15.63
N ASP A 248 -0.76 -7.65 15.81
CA ASP A 248 -0.89 -8.58 14.69
C ASP A 248 -2.08 -8.19 13.80
N SER A 249 -1.90 -8.27 12.48
CA SER A 249 -2.86 -7.75 11.49
C SER A 249 -3.99 -8.71 11.13
N THR A 250 -3.93 -9.97 11.56
CA THR A 250 -4.70 -11.14 11.05
C THR A 250 -4.42 -11.54 9.61
N VAL A 251 -3.74 -10.71 8.80
CA VAL A 251 -3.22 -11.13 7.49
C VAL A 251 -2.11 -12.18 7.72
N PRO A 252 -2.07 -13.29 6.94
CA PRO A 252 -1.09 -14.34 7.18
C PRO A 252 0.36 -13.85 7.04
N GLY A 253 1.19 -14.20 8.02
CA GLY A 253 2.66 -14.22 7.91
C GLY A 253 3.17 -15.66 7.82
N GLY A 254 4.33 -15.92 8.43
CA GLY A 254 4.93 -17.25 8.57
C GLY A 254 5.68 -17.75 7.33
N ASP A 255 5.85 -16.90 6.33
CA ASP A 255 6.58 -17.17 5.10
C ASP A 255 7.15 -15.83 4.56
N PRO A 256 8.38 -15.79 4.04
CA PRO A 256 8.99 -14.58 3.45
C PRO A 256 8.12 -13.91 2.38
N ALA A 257 7.28 -14.68 1.67
CA ALA A 257 6.41 -14.15 0.63
C ALA A 257 5.09 -13.56 1.13
N ARG A 258 4.86 -13.57 2.46
CA ARG A 258 3.56 -13.24 3.06
C ARG A 258 3.61 -12.08 4.03
N GLY A 259 2.56 -11.27 4.01
CA GLY A 259 2.29 -10.28 5.05
C GLY A 259 1.37 -9.17 4.58
N VAL A 260 1.47 -8.01 5.24
CA VAL A 260 0.74 -6.79 4.87
C VAL A 260 1.60 -5.97 3.91
N PHE A 261 1.07 -5.65 2.74
CA PHE A 261 1.79 -4.92 1.68
C PHE A 261 1.36 -3.46 1.58
N ALA A 262 0.12 -3.16 1.97
CA ALA A 262 -0.39 -1.80 1.99
C ALA A 262 -1.33 -1.56 3.15
N LEU A 263 -1.24 -0.35 3.69
CA LEU A 263 -2.16 0.21 4.67
C LEU A 263 -2.90 1.39 4.06
N ALA A 264 -4.14 1.58 4.49
CA ALA A 264 -4.89 2.80 4.20
C ALA A 264 -5.65 3.24 5.45
N PHE A 265 -5.28 4.39 6.01
CA PHE A 265 -5.96 5.01 7.15
C PHE A 265 -6.70 6.27 6.70
N ARG A 266 -8.03 6.26 6.82
CA ARG A 266 -8.85 7.43 6.51
C ARG A 266 -8.76 8.47 7.63
N ASP A 267 -8.69 7.96 8.85
CA ASP A 267 -8.66 8.72 10.07
C ASP A 267 -7.88 7.93 11.12
N ARG A 268 -7.72 8.52 12.31
CA ARG A 268 -6.93 7.93 13.40
C ARG A 268 -7.48 6.62 13.98
N THR A 269 -8.67 6.19 13.56
CA THR A 269 -9.35 4.99 14.09
C THR A 269 -9.60 3.93 13.03
N THR A 270 -9.92 4.35 11.81
CA THR A 270 -10.40 3.49 10.73
C THR A 270 -9.27 3.18 9.75
N GLY A 271 -8.78 1.94 9.82
CA GLY A 271 -7.66 1.45 9.01
C GLY A 271 -8.01 0.20 8.22
N LEU A 272 -7.38 0.06 7.06
CA LEU A 272 -7.36 -1.16 6.26
C LEU A 272 -5.93 -1.66 6.15
N ALA A 273 -5.78 -2.98 6.16
CA ALA A 273 -4.55 -3.68 5.85
C ALA A 273 -4.85 -4.68 4.74
N VAL A 274 -4.09 -4.62 3.65
CA VAL A 274 -4.20 -5.57 2.55
C VAL A 274 -2.83 -6.19 2.26
N GLY A 275 -2.86 -7.44 1.81
CA GLY A 275 -1.66 -8.20 1.54
C GLY A 275 -1.99 -9.62 1.11
N GLY A 276 -1.23 -10.59 1.58
CA GLY A 276 -1.38 -12.00 1.19
C GLY A 276 -0.05 -12.62 0.78
N ASP A 277 -0.07 -13.52 -0.19
CA ASP A 277 1.10 -14.22 -0.72
C ASP A 277 1.42 -13.69 -2.12
N TYR A 278 2.57 -13.03 -2.31
CA TYR A 278 2.85 -12.33 -3.59
C TYR A 278 3.15 -13.28 -4.75
N ARG A 279 3.34 -14.59 -4.49
CA ARG A 279 3.73 -15.55 -5.53
C ARG A 279 2.59 -15.76 -6.52
N THR A 280 2.94 -15.76 -7.80
CA THR A 280 1.99 -15.91 -8.90
C THR A 280 1.11 -17.16 -8.73
N GLY A 281 -0.20 -16.99 -8.92
CA GLY A 281 -1.18 -18.08 -8.86
C GLY A 281 -1.53 -18.57 -7.45
N GLN A 282 -0.96 -17.99 -6.39
CA GLN A 282 -1.34 -18.34 -5.02
C GLN A 282 -2.62 -17.61 -4.59
N ALA A 283 -3.56 -18.38 -4.04
CA ALA A 283 -4.73 -17.83 -3.39
C ALA A 283 -4.33 -17.14 -2.07
N SER A 284 -5.01 -16.04 -1.74
CA SER A 284 -4.80 -15.34 -0.47
C SER A 284 -6.15 -15.21 0.26
N PRO A 285 -6.70 -16.30 0.82
CA PRO A 285 -8.04 -16.33 1.40
C PRO A 285 -8.19 -15.47 2.68
N ARG A 286 -7.12 -14.82 3.14
CA ARG A 286 -7.08 -13.87 4.26
C ARG A 286 -6.29 -12.61 3.88
N ALA A 287 -6.47 -12.12 2.65
CA ALA A 287 -5.73 -11.00 2.07
C ALA A 287 -6.06 -9.61 2.66
N ALA A 288 -7.04 -9.49 3.55
CA ALA A 288 -7.47 -8.19 4.06
C ALA A 288 -7.93 -8.24 5.52
N ALA A 289 -7.61 -7.18 6.26
CA ALA A 289 -8.09 -6.94 7.61
C ALA A 289 -8.47 -5.46 7.78
N ARG A 290 -9.28 -5.19 8.81
CA ARG A 290 -9.72 -3.84 9.16
C ARG A 290 -9.52 -3.54 10.64
N SER A 291 -9.27 -2.29 10.95
CA SER A 291 -9.24 -1.77 12.32
C SER A 291 -10.24 -0.62 12.46
N ALA A 292 -10.86 -0.54 13.64
CA ALA A 292 -11.74 0.55 14.06
C ALA A 292 -11.23 1.26 15.33
N ASP A 293 -10.02 0.92 15.78
CA ASP A 293 -9.42 1.41 17.02
C ASP A 293 -7.99 1.96 16.80
N GLY A 294 -7.66 2.32 15.56
CA GLY A 294 -6.38 2.92 15.19
C GLY A 294 -5.24 1.89 15.11
N GLY A 295 -5.55 0.66 14.72
CA GLY A 295 -4.60 -0.44 14.62
C GLY A 295 -4.16 -1.00 15.98
N ARG A 296 -4.96 -0.83 17.04
CA ARG A 296 -4.71 -1.55 18.32
C ARG A 296 -5.15 -3.00 18.21
N SER A 297 -6.21 -3.25 17.44
CA SER A 297 -6.67 -4.57 17.06
C SER A 297 -7.11 -4.60 15.59
N TRP A 298 -7.05 -5.80 15.01
CA TRP A 298 -7.41 -6.05 13.62
C TRP A 298 -8.44 -7.17 13.54
N ASN A 299 -9.41 -6.99 12.66
CA ASN A 299 -10.44 -7.97 12.37
C ASN A 299 -10.31 -8.41 10.91
N GLN A 300 -10.21 -9.72 10.69
CA GLN A 300 -10.21 -10.31 9.37
C GLN A 300 -11.46 -9.87 8.58
N ALA A 301 -11.29 -9.58 7.29
CA ALA A 301 -12.43 -9.37 6.39
C ALA A 301 -13.26 -10.66 6.28
N ALA A 302 -14.59 -10.54 6.38
CA ALA A 302 -15.51 -11.67 6.23
C ALA A 302 -15.53 -12.19 4.78
N THR A 303 -15.34 -11.28 3.82
CA THR A 303 -15.11 -11.60 2.41
C THR A 303 -13.90 -10.82 1.93
N PRO A 304 -12.69 -11.40 1.97
CA PRO A 304 -11.47 -10.73 1.50
C PRO A 304 -11.35 -10.80 -0.03
N PRO A 305 -10.45 -10.00 -0.62
CA PRO A 305 -9.98 -10.21 -2.00
C PRO A 305 -9.49 -11.65 -2.18
N SER A 306 -9.69 -12.21 -3.38
CA SER A 306 -9.36 -13.61 -3.69
C SER A 306 -7.84 -13.89 -3.80
N ALA A 307 -7.06 -12.84 -4.02
CA ALA A 307 -5.61 -12.89 -4.19
C ALA A 307 -4.96 -11.69 -3.49
N TYR A 308 -3.63 -11.68 -3.45
CA TYR A 308 -2.90 -10.62 -2.78
C TYR A 308 -3.16 -9.24 -3.42
N ARG A 309 -3.15 -8.21 -2.59
CA ARG A 309 -3.24 -6.80 -3.01
C ARG A 309 -2.02 -6.04 -2.53
N SER A 310 -1.45 -5.24 -3.42
CA SER A 310 -0.23 -4.46 -3.20
C SER A 310 -0.51 -3.01 -2.84
N GLY A 311 -1.70 -2.48 -3.16
CA GLY A 311 -2.07 -1.10 -2.83
C GLY A 311 -3.51 -0.98 -2.36
N ALA A 312 -3.79 0.04 -1.55
CA ALA A 312 -5.13 0.36 -1.07
C ALA A 312 -5.32 1.87 -0.86
N ALA A 313 -6.51 2.39 -1.21
CA ALA A 313 -6.84 3.80 -1.02
C ALA A 313 -8.32 3.97 -0.64
N TRP A 314 -8.59 4.91 0.27
CA TRP A 314 -9.95 5.31 0.59
C TRP A 314 -10.53 6.22 -0.49
N TYR A 315 -11.78 5.97 -0.87
CA TYR A 315 -12.51 6.89 -1.72
C TYR A 315 -13.05 8.06 -0.88
N PRO A 316 -12.72 9.33 -1.19
CA PRO A 316 -12.90 10.45 -0.27
C PRO A 316 -14.36 10.75 0.09
N TYR A 317 -15.32 10.38 -0.78
CA TYR A 317 -16.74 10.68 -0.57
C TYR A 317 -17.56 9.51 0.01
N GLY A 318 -16.94 8.35 0.23
CA GLY A 318 -17.61 7.16 0.77
C GLY A 318 -17.10 6.79 2.15
N ARG A 319 -17.91 6.95 3.20
CA ARG A 319 -17.56 6.58 4.58
C ARG A 319 -17.25 5.08 4.79
N GLY A 320 -17.51 4.22 3.82
CA GLY A 320 -17.11 2.81 3.87
C GLY A 320 -16.37 2.36 2.61
N THR A 321 -16.04 3.30 1.71
CA THR A 321 -15.62 2.95 0.35
C THR A 321 -14.11 3.03 0.21
N ALA A 322 -13.48 1.93 -0.16
CA ALA A 322 -12.07 1.87 -0.48
C ALA A 322 -11.82 0.91 -1.64
N LEU A 323 -10.68 1.14 -2.30
CA LEU A 323 -10.15 0.32 -3.38
C LEU A 323 -8.93 -0.45 -2.86
N ALA A 324 -8.75 -1.66 -3.36
CA ALA A 324 -7.51 -2.41 -3.22
C ALA A 324 -7.11 -2.96 -4.59
N VAL A 325 -5.85 -2.79 -4.96
CA VAL A 325 -5.33 -3.22 -6.26
C VAL A 325 -4.22 -4.25 -6.11
N GLY A 326 -4.07 -5.10 -7.11
CA GLY A 326 -2.98 -6.04 -7.22
C GLY A 326 -2.94 -6.69 -8.60
N PRO A 327 -2.08 -7.70 -8.81
CA PRO A 327 -1.83 -8.26 -10.13
C PRO A 327 -3.04 -8.90 -10.80
N THR A 328 -4.05 -9.32 -10.02
CA THR A 328 -5.22 -10.02 -10.55
C THR A 328 -6.46 -9.12 -10.72
N GLY A 329 -6.43 -7.88 -10.24
CA GLY A 329 -7.60 -7.02 -10.31
C GLY A 329 -7.65 -5.92 -9.27
N THR A 330 -8.76 -5.22 -9.31
CA THR A 330 -9.18 -4.24 -8.31
C THR A 330 -10.38 -4.77 -7.56
N ASP A 331 -10.36 -4.68 -6.23
CA ASP A 331 -11.49 -4.95 -5.35
C ASP A 331 -11.98 -3.65 -4.72
N VAL A 332 -13.28 -3.59 -4.46
CA VAL A 332 -13.93 -2.49 -3.76
C VAL A 332 -14.62 -3.01 -2.51
N THR A 333 -14.50 -2.27 -1.42
CA THR A 333 -15.36 -2.39 -0.26
C THR A 333 -16.30 -1.19 -0.19
N THR A 334 -17.50 -1.37 0.35
CA THR A 334 -18.43 -0.27 0.70
C THR A 334 -18.82 -0.27 2.18
N ASP A 335 -18.22 -1.16 2.98
CA ASP A 335 -18.55 -1.41 4.38
C ASP A 335 -17.30 -1.36 5.29
N ALA A 336 -16.32 -0.55 4.88
CA ALA A 336 -15.05 -0.32 5.57
C ALA A 336 -14.21 -1.61 5.72
N GLY A 337 -14.12 -2.39 4.65
CA GLY A 337 -13.26 -3.57 4.55
C GLY A 337 -13.82 -4.82 5.24
N ARG A 338 -15.11 -4.85 5.60
CA ARG A 338 -15.74 -6.09 6.09
C ARG A 338 -15.93 -7.07 4.95
N THR A 339 -16.41 -6.59 3.82
CA THR A 339 -16.56 -7.35 2.58
C THR A 339 -15.92 -6.62 1.41
N TRP A 340 -15.32 -7.39 0.52
CA TRP A 340 -14.71 -6.95 -0.72
C TRP A 340 -15.34 -7.67 -1.89
N ARG A 341 -15.52 -6.96 -2.99
CA ARG A 341 -15.99 -7.51 -4.25
C ARG A 341 -15.08 -7.02 -5.37
N GLN A 342 -14.83 -7.88 -6.35
CA GLN A 342 -14.04 -7.48 -7.51
C GLN A 342 -14.79 -6.40 -8.31
N LEU A 343 -14.13 -5.28 -8.56
CA LEU A 343 -14.61 -4.19 -9.39
C LEU A 343 -14.28 -4.45 -10.86
N GLU A 344 -13.01 -4.77 -11.13
CA GLU A 344 -12.49 -4.98 -12.48
C GLU A 344 -11.31 -5.97 -12.42
N ALA A 345 -11.11 -6.75 -13.48
CA ALA A 345 -9.89 -7.53 -13.67
C ALA A 345 -8.75 -6.66 -14.21
N GLY A 346 -7.53 -7.19 -14.15
CA GLY A 346 -6.35 -6.54 -14.70
C GLY A 346 -5.43 -5.98 -13.63
N SER A 347 -4.16 -5.90 -13.98
CA SER A 347 -3.07 -5.66 -13.05
C SER A 347 -2.83 -4.18 -12.80
N PHE A 348 -2.71 -3.82 -11.53
CA PHE A 348 -2.12 -2.58 -11.02
C PHE A 348 -1.30 -2.91 -9.77
N ASP A 349 -0.25 -2.16 -9.51
CA ASP A 349 0.59 -2.31 -8.32
C ASP A 349 0.25 -1.31 -7.21
N THR A 350 -0.21 -0.11 -7.56
CA THR A 350 -0.49 0.96 -6.62
C THR A 350 -1.77 1.72 -7.00
N VAL A 351 -2.44 2.29 -6.00
CA VAL A 351 -3.67 3.08 -6.14
C VAL A 351 -3.65 4.22 -5.14
N ASP A 352 -4.07 5.41 -5.56
CA ASP A 352 -4.19 6.58 -4.70
C ASP A 352 -5.38 7.45 -5.10
N CYS A 353 -5.99 8.14 -4.13
CA CYS A 353 -7.18 8.95 -4.31
C CYS A 353 -7.02 10.34 -3.69
N ALA A 354 -7.07 11.36 -4.55
CA ALA A 354 -7.04 12.76 -4.13
C ALA A 354 -8.35 13.21 -3.48
N ALA A 355 -8.29 14.28 -2.67
CA ALA A 355 -9.43 14.85 -1.96
C ALA A 355 -10.58 15.30 -2.88
N ASP A 356 -10.28 15.64 -4.13
CA ASP A 356 -11.29 16.01 -5.12
C ASP A 356 -11.99 14.80 -5.77
N GLY A 357 -11.68 13.56 -5.35
CA GLY A 357 -12.23 12.32 -5.91
C GLY A 357 -11.45 11.76 -7.09
N GLY A 358 -10.32 12.34 -7.45
CA GLY A 358 -9.42 11.78 -8.46
C GLY A 358 -8.67 10.57 -7.96
N CYS A 359 -9.17 9.37 -8.28
CA CYS A 359 -8.48 8.12 -8.03
C CYS A 359 -7.69 7.66 -9.24
N TRP A 360 -6.44 7.28 -9.02
CA TRP A 360 -5.49 6.81 -10.02
C TRP A 360 -4.97 5.43 -9.63
N ALA A 361 -4.61 4.64 -10.63
CA ALA A 361 -3.92 3.37 -10.42
C ALA A 361 -2.79 3.22 -11.44
N ALA A 362 -1.70 2.58 -11.04
CA ALA A 362 -0.53 2.36 -11.90
C ALA A 362 0.10 1.00 -11.63
N GLY A 363 0.81 0.44 -12.61
CA GLY A 363 1.42 -0.88 -12.43
C GLY A 363 2.34 -1.31 -13.57
N GLU A 364 2.35 -2.62 -13.82
CA GLU A 364 3.19 -3.27 -14.83
C GLU A 364 2.91 -2.82 -16.27
N LYS A 365 3.93 -2.99 -17.12
CA LYS A 365 3.90 -2.63 -18.54
C LYS A 365 3.46 -1.18 -18.77
N GLY A 366 3.89 -0.28 -17.88
CA GLY A 366 3.55 1.14 -17.91
C GLY A 366 2.05 1.47 -17.84
N ARG A 367 1.21 0.52 -17.40
CA ARG A 367 -0.25 0.69 -17.33
C ARG A 367 -0.60 1.72 -16.26
N VAL A 368 -1.45 2.68 -16.65
CA VAL A 368 -1.97 3.73 -15.77
C VAL A 368 -3.43 3.95 -16.09
N ALA A 369 -4.25 4.18 -15.07
CA ALA A 369 -5.65 4.50 -15.24
C ALA A 369 -6.15 5.52 -14.23
N ARG A 370 -7.26 6.17 -14.58
CA ARG A 370 -8.05 7.01 -13.68
C ARG A 370 -9.44 6.40 -13.53
N LEU A 371 -9.98 6.44 -12.31
CA LEU A 371 -11.33 5.95 -12.05
C LEU A 371 -12.36 6.92 -12.65
N GLU A 372 -13.27 6.41 -13.47
CA GLU A 372 -14.29 7.19 -14.17
C GLU A 372 -15.65 6.47 -14.14
N TRP A 373 -16.75 7.23 -14.17
CA TRP A 373 -18.10 6.68 -14.26
C TRP A 373 -18.47 6.48 -15.73
N ARG A 374 -19.06 5.33 -16.04
CA ARG A 374 -19.48 4.92 -17.37
C ARG A 374 -20.95 4.53 -17.41
#